data_AF-A0A497K193-F1
#
_entry.id   AF-A0A497K193-F1
#
_cell.length_a   1.000
_cell.length_b   1.000
_cell.length_c   1.000
_cell.angle_alpha   90.00
_cell.angle_beta   90.00
_cell.angle_gamma   90.00
#
_symmetry.space_group_name_H-M   'P 1'
#
loop_
_entity.id
_entity.type
_entity.pdbx_description
1 polymer ?
#
loop_
_entity_poly.entity_id
_entity_poly.type
_entity_poly.pdbx_seq_one_letter_code
_entity_poly.pdbx_strand_id
1 'polypeptide(L)'
;MAKIVFHFIKKGLPNLGKEELDAVIGGFYGVLKGYPDDEFNGTHVAGWSDSCTIEFRCCKKISRVKTESLIVHHDRTAISKSIPWEIDHLMPVLEAGFLKWVASELLLRSGATVEESEYVAKCLVESDLCGHETHGLMRLNQYVKLLREGKVKSGAKPRVVRETPSTAVVDGGWGFGQITARDSMNLAISKAREVGVGITAAYNCNHAGRLGEYSKIALDHDMIGIVICNDRPGVAPYGSIDPLMGTNPVSIAIPAGRMRPIILDMATSVVSGGRVRLARLRGEKIPLGWIIDKDGKPSTDPADLHGPTGVIGALLPFGGYKGSGLAIAIEILAGGLSGSGCSHETVGPGLLTAALDIRSFTPVEVFKERVDRFIEAIKNSRKAPGFKEILLPGERAQRLREKRLREGIPLDEKVWEDIEKTARELGINLE
;
A
#
# COMPACT_ATOMS: atom_id res chain seq x y z
N MET A 1 11.43 7.30 21.75
CA MET A 1 10.62 6.27 22.45
C MET A 1 9.82 5.51 21.42
N ALA A 2 10.01 4.21 21.30
CA ALA A 2 9.22 3.38 20.38
C ALA A 2 7.88 3.05 21.06
N LYS A 3 6.78 3.19 20.32
CA LYS A 3 5.48 2.67 20.74
C LYS A 3 5.38 1.24 20.24
N ILE A 4 5.18 0.31 21.17
CA ILE A 4 5.02 -1.12 20.87
C ILE A 4 3.54 -1.46 21.01
N VAL A 5 2.98 -2.08 19.97
CA VAL A 5 1.58 -2.51 19.96
C VAL A 5 1.54 -4.03 19.92
N PHE A 6 0.86 -4.63 20.89
CA PHE A 6 0.59 -6.07 20.93
C PHE A 6 -0.83 -6.33 20.43
N HIS A 7 -0.97 -7.22 19.45
CA HIS A 7 -2.27 -7.71 19.00
C HIS A 7 -2.49 -9.12 19.55
N PHE A 8 -3.63 -9.32 20.20
CA PHE A 8 -4.02 -10.58 20.80
C PHE A 8 -5.21 -11.15 20.02
N ILE A 9 -5.04 -12.33 19.43
CA ILE A 9 -6.10 -13.03 18.68
C ILE A 9 -6.54 -14.27 19.45
N LYS A 10 -7.86 -14.42 19.63
CA LYS A 10 -8.46 -15.56 20.32
C LYS A 10 -8.58 -16.76 19.37
N LYS A 11 -7.90 -17.88 19.65
CA LYS A 11 -8.09 -19.16 18.94
C LYS A 11 -8.88 -20.18 19.78
N GLY A 12 -10.02 -20.62 19.26
CA GLY A 12 -10.64 -21.91 19.62
C GLY A 12 -11.28 -22.07 21.01
N LEU A 13 -11.69 -20.99 21.70
CA LEU A 13 -12.34 -21.06 23.03
C LEU A 13 -13.63 -20.22 23.11
N PRO A 14 -14.63 -20.60 23.94
CA PRO A 14 -15.94 -19.94 24.04
C PRO A 14 -15.86 -18.51 24.60
N ASN A 15 -16.93 -17.73 24.45
CA ASN A 15 -17.06 -16.33 24.92
C ASN A 15 -16.56 -16.17 26.38
N LEU A 16 -15.42 -15.48 26.55
CA LEU A 16 -14.89 -15.13 27.86
C LEU A 16 -15.58 -13.83 28.34
N GLY A 17 -15.86 -13.74 29.62
CA GLY A 17 -16.46 -12.57 30.25
C GLY A 17 -15.47 -11.42 30.45
N LYS A 18 -15.98 -10.25 30.87
CA LYS A 18 -15.17 -9.05 31.12
C LYS A 18 -14.03 -9.29 32.12
N GLU A 19 -14.37 -9.94 33.22
CA GLU A 19 -13.47 -10.18 34.34
C GLU A 19 -12.34 -11.15 34.00
N GLU A 20 -12.62 -12.17 33.18
CA GLU A 20 -11.61 -13.13 32.73
C GLU A 20 -10.59 -12.48 31.80
N LEU A 21 -11.04 -11.55 30.94
CA LEU A 21 -10.16 -10.78 30.07
C LEU A 21 -9.28 -9.81 30.88
N ASP A 22 -9.87 -9.12 31.85
CA ASP A 22 -9.15 -8.20 32.75
C ASP A 22 -8.07 -8.95 33.55
N ALA A 23 -8.33 -10.20 33.94
CA ALA A 23 -7.36 -11.06 34.63
C ALA A 23 -6.22 -11.55 33.72
N VAL A 24 -6.49 -11.87 32.44
CA VAL A 24 -5.45 -12.17 31.43
C VAL A 24 -4.56 -10.95 31.20
N ILE A 25 -5.15 -9.77 31.05
CA ILE A 25 -4.39 -8.53 30.88
C ILE A 25 -3.54 -8.26 32.12
N GLY A 26 -4.11 -8.39 33.33
CA GLY A 26 -3.39 -8.24 34.59
C GLY A 26 -2.21 -9.20 34.74
N GLY A 27 -2.38 -10.47 34.34
CA GLY A 27 -1.29 -11.46 34.30
C GLY A 27 -0.18 -11.09 33.31
N PHE A 28 -0.52 -10.57 32.13
CA PHE A 28 0.45 -10.10 31.14
C PHE A 28 1.21 -8.86 31.61
N TYR A 29 0.53 -7.92 32.27
CA TYR A 29 1.17 -6.80 32.98
C TYR A 29 2.12 -7.30 34.07
N GLY A 30 1.78 -8.37 34.79
CA GLY A 30 2.65 -9.03 35.76
C GLY A 30 3.93 -9.63 35.14
N VAL A 31 3.81 -10.26 33.97
CA VAL A 31 4.96 -10.77 33.19
C VAL A 31 5.86 -9.62 32.74
N LEU A 32 5.29 -8.50 32.31
CA LEU A 32 6.05 -7.29 31.92
C LEU A 32 6.71 -6.59 33.12
N LYS A 33 6.07 -6.59 34.31
CA LYS A 33 6.66 -6.08 35.57
C LYS A 33 7.79 -6.95 36.16
N GLY A 34 8.06 -8.12 35.58
CA GLY A 34 9.29 -8.86 35.86
C GLY A 34 10.56 -8.15 35.34
N TYR A 35 10.39 -7.10 34.53
CA TYR A 35 11.42 -6.16 34.09
C TYR A 35 11.37 -4.88 34.96
N PRO A 36 12.48 -4.15 35.14
CA PRO A 36 12.57 -3.02 36.07
C PRO A 36 11.39 -2.02 35.93
N ASP A 37 10.78 -1.66 37.05
CA ASP A 37 9.50 -0.92 37.17
C ASP A 37 9.46 0.45 36.45
N ASP A 38 10.59 0.96 36.01
CA ASP A 38 10.78 2.29 35.43
C ASP A 38 10.42 2.35 33.93
N GLU A 39 10.14 1.22 33.27
CA GLU A 39 10.23 1.09 31.81
C GLU A 39 8.88 1.01 31.05
N PHE A 40 7.72 0.93 31.73
CA PHE A 40 6.42 0.72 31.09
C PHE A 40 5.30 1.62 31.62
N ASN A 41 4.81 2.54 30.79
CA ASN A 41 3.54 3.26 31.00
C ASN A 41 2.58 2.92 29.86
N GLY A 42 1.55 2.13 30.15
CA GLY A 42 0.54 1.67 29.18
C GLY A 42 -0.80 2.36 29.37
N THR A 43 -1.55 2.54 28.29
CA THR A 43 -2.95 3.02 28.32
C THR A 43 -3.80 2.03 27.54
N HIS A 44 -4.88 1.56 28.15
CA HIS A 44 -5.81 0.58 27.58
C HIS A 44 -6.69 1.24 26.50
N VAL A 45 -6.67 0.73 25.27
CA VAL A 45 -7.56 1.19 24.19
C VAL A 45 -8.49 0.05 23.80
N ALA A 46 -9.79 0.26 24.04
CA ALA A 46 -10.81 -0.78 24.10
C ALA A 46 -11.34 -1.27 22.72
N GLY A 47 -11.72 -2.55 22.70
CA GLY A 47 -12.66 -3.18 21.76
C GLY A 47 -12.96 -4.60 22.22
N TRP A 48 -14.20 -4.88 22.67
CA TRP A 48 -14.61 -6.19 23.17
C TRP A 48 -15.19 -7.03 22.03
N SER A 49 -14.33 -7.81 21.37
CA SER A 49 -14.67 -8.85 20.38
C SER A 49 -13.55 -9.92 20.33
N ASP A 50 -13.53 -10.80 19.33
CA ASP A 50 -12.58 -11.93 19.16
C ASP A 50 -11.07 -11.57 19.11
N SER A 51 -10.71 -10.29 19.30
CA SER A 51 -9.34 -9.80 19.43
C SER A 51 -9.24 -8.60 20.38
N CYS A 52 -8.08 -8.42 21.00
CA CYS A 52 -7.75 -7.29 21.87
C CYS A 52 -6.41 -6.67 21.44
N THR A 53 -6.23 -5.35 21.61
CA THR A 53 -4.97 -4.65 21.31
C THR A 53 -4.49 -3.89 22.54
N ILE A 54 -3.23 -4.08 22.94
CA ILE A 54 -2.63 -3.40 24.08
C ILE A 54 -1.42 -2.59 23.59
N GLU A 55 -1.37 -1.31 23.95
CA GLU A 55 -0.30 -0.40 23.55
C GLU A 55 0.60 -0.05 24.74
N PHE A 56 1.92 -0.15 24.55
CA PHE A 56 2.93 0.23 25.53
C PHE A 56 3.87 1.30 24.95
N ARG A 57 4.26 2.25 25.78
CA ARG A 57 5.43 3.10 25.51
C ARG A 57 6.64 2.47 26.20
N CYS A 58 7.67 2.13 25.43
CA CYS A 58 8.90 1.58 25.97
C CYS A 58 10.09 2.53 25.70
N CYS A 59 10.97 2.65 26.69
CA CYS A 59 12.21 3.41 26.61
C CYS A 59 13.37 2.63 25.96
N LYS A 60 13.23 1.31 25.73
CA LYS A 60 14.24 0.43 25.11
C LYS A 60 13.64 -0.49 24.04
N LYS A 61 14.49 -1.02 23.16
CA LYS A 61 14.13 -2.05 22.16
C LYS A 61 13.82 -3.38 22.87
N ILE A 62 12.56 -3.81 22.82
CA ILE A 62 12.17 -5.18 23.19
C ILE A 62 12.13 -5.98 21.88
N SER A 63 13.04 -6.95 21.73
CA SER A 63 13.14 -7.78 20.53
C SER A 63 12.35 -9.09 20.60
N ARG A 64 11.78 -9.43 21.78
CA ARG A 64 10.94 -10.61 21.98
C ARG A 64 10.27 -10.59 23.35
N VAL A 65 8.97 -10.87 23.40
CA VAL A 65 8.29 -11.30 24.64
C VAL A 65 7.92 -12.77 24.46
N LYS A 66 8.54 -13.67 25.23
CA LYS A 66 8.14 -15.08 25.27
C LYS A 66 7.05 -15.25 26.32
N THR A 67 5.83 -15.55 25.91
CA THR A 67 4.79 -16.08 26.82
C THR A 67 4.48 -17.51 26.41
N GLU A 68 5.11 -18.48 27.06
CA GLU A 68 4.85 -19.90 26.78
C GLU A 68 3.53 -20.39 27.42
N SER A 69 2.89 -19.60 28.28
CA SER A 69 1.51 -19.79 28.76
C SER A 69 1.16 -18.67 29.74
N LEU A 70 -0.01 -18.03 29.59
CA LEU A 70 -0.53 -17.14 30.62
C LEU A 70 -1.47 -17.94 31.52
N ILE A 71 -1.10 -18.14 32.79
CA ILE A 71 -1.93 -18.84 33.78
C ILE A 71 -2.77 -17.79 34.51
N VAL A 72 -4.09 -17.85 34.32
CA VAL A 72 -5.04 -16.99 35.05
C VAL A 72 -5.41 -17.69 36.35
N HIS A 73 -5.04 -17.10 37.49
CA HIS A 73 -5.51 -17.57 38.79
C HIS A 73 -6.75 -16.77 39.19
N HIS A 74 -7.92 -17.42 39.14
CA HIS A 74 -9.06 -16.96 39.91
C HIS A 74 -9.05 -17.66 41.27
N ASP A 75 -9.16 -16.84 42.32
CA ASP A 75 -9.39 -17.16 43.72
C ASP A 75 -9.41 -18.64 44.14
N ARG A 76 -8.39 -19.04 44.91
CA ARG A 76 -8.16 -20.24 45.77
C ARG A 76 -8.86 -21.59 45.46
N THR A 77 -9.33 -21.82 44.26
CA THR A 77 -9.73 -23.14 43.75
C THR A 77 -9.19 -23.26 42.31
N ALA A 78 -8.09 -24.01 42.19
CA ALA A 78 -7.28 -24.08 40.99
C ALA A 78 -8.06 -24.62 39.79
N ILE A 79 -8.36 -23.74 38.83
CA ILE A 79 -8.55 -24.11 37.43
C ILE A 79 -7.38 -23.48 36.66
N SER A 80 -6.28 -24.22 36.54
CA SER A 80 -5.19 -23.84 35.64
C SER A 80 -5.62 -24.16 34.20
N LYS A 81 -6.29 -23.23 33.53
CA LYS A 81 -6.44 -23.30 32.08
C LYS A 81 -5.27 -22.55 31.46
N SER A 82 -4.36 -23.28 30.80
CA SER A 82 -3.45 -22.68 29.84
C SER A 82 -4.29 -22.15 28.69
N ILE A 83 -4.36 -20.82 28.55
CA ILE A 83 -5.02 -20.20 27.41
C ILE A 83 -3.94 -19.96 26.36
N PRO A 84 -3.97 -20.64 25.20
CA PRO A 84 -3.01 -20.42 24.14
C PRO A 84 -3.32 -19.07 23.47
N TRP A 85 -2.67 -18.01 23.93
CA TRP A 85 -2.58 -16.75 23.19
C TRP A 85 -1.33 -16.81 22.33
N GLU A 86 -1.48 -16.60 21.02
CA GLU A 86 -0.36 -16.21 20.18
C GLU A 86 -0.21 -14.69 20.29
N ILE A 87 0.99 -14.23 20.64
CA ILE A 87 1.38 -12.84 20.40
C ILE A 87 1.59 -12.73 18.90
N ASP A 88 0.61 -12.17 18.20
CA ASP A 88 0.76 -11.86 16.80
C ASP A 88 1.61 -10.60 16.69
N HIS A 89 2.92 -10.83 16.48
CA HIS A 89 3.95 -9.90 16.01
C HIS A 89 4.09 -8.55 16.74
N LEU A 90 5.30 -8.27 17.27
CA LEU A 90 5.64 -6.91 17.70
C LEU A 90 5.75 -6.01 16.46
N MET A 91 4.75 -5.18 16.22
CA MET A 91 4.81 -4.18 15.14
C MET A 91 5.38 -2.87 15.69
N PRO A 92 6.61 -2.44 15.33
CA PRO A 92 7.09 -1.12 15.70
C PRO A 92 6.19 -0.06 15.06
N VAL A 93 5.73 0.88 15.89
CA VAL A 93 5.04 2.09 15.41
C VAL A 93 6.04 3.24 15.40
N LEU A 94 6.38 3.70 14.20
CA LEU A 94 7.44 4.69 13.97
C LEU A 94 6.88 5.97 13.34
N GLU A 95 7.50 7.10 13.66
CA GLU A 95 7.07 8.40 13.14
C GLU A 95 7.33 8.49 11.63
N ALA A 96 6.38 9.07 10.88
CA ALA A 96 6.49 9.25 9.44
C ALA A 96 7.72 10.10 9.03
N GLY A 97 8.06 11.12 9.83
CA GLY A 97 9.24 11.96 9.60
C GLY A 97 10.53 11.16 9.67
N PHE A 98 10.69 10.35 10.72
CA PHE A 98 11.82 9.44 10.91
C PHE A 98 11.93 8.43 9.77
N LEU A 99 10.83 7.76 9.44
CA LEU A 99 10.81 6.77 8.35
C LEU A 99 11.16 7.35 6.99
N LYS A 100 10.73 8.59 6.71
CA LYS A 100 11.09 9.30 5.48
C LYS A 100 12.59 9.61 5.44
N TRP A 101 13.17 10.06 6.55
CA TRP A 101 14.60 10.27 6.66
C TRP A 101 15.39 8.98 6.43
N VAL A 102 15.02 7.88 7.11
CA VAL A 102 15.67 6.56 6.93
C VAL A 102 15.62 6.12 5.46
N ALA A 103 14.46 6.20 4.82
CA ALA A 103 14.31 5.81 3.42
C ALA A 103 15.13 6.68 2.46
N SER A 104 15.16 8.00 2.69
CA SER A 104 15.96 8.93 1.88
C SER A 104 17.45 8.65 2.03
N GLU A 105 17.95 8.48 3.26
CA GLU A 105 19.37 8.20 3.51
C GLU A 105 19.81 6.87 2.88
N LEU A 106 18.98 5.82 2.98
CA LEU A 106 19.27 4.53 2.35
C LEU A 106 19.36 4.63 0.83
N LEU A 107 18.43 5.35 0.19
CA LEU A 107 18.45 5.56 -1.25
C LEU A 107 19.65 6.40 -1.69
N LEU A 108 19.94 7.49 -0.96
CA LEU A 108 21.07 8.38 -1.22
C LEU A 108 22.40 7.63 -1.15
N ARG A 109 22.66 6.90 -0.06
CA ARG A 109 23.88 6.08 0.08
C ARG A 109 23.98 4.93 -0.91
N SER A 110 22.86 4.52 -1.48
CA SER A 110 22.81 3.50 -2.52
C SER A 110 23.01 4.05 -3.93
N GLY A 111 23.22 5.37 -4.07
CA GLY A 111 23.60 6.02 -5.33
C GLY A 111 22.52 6.89 -5.97
N ALA A 112 21.39 7.15 -5.29
CA ALA A 112 20.36 8.06 -5.79
C ALA A 112 20.83 9.50 -5.69
N THR A 113 20.31 10.40 -6.53
CA THR A 113 20.46 11.83 -6.28
C THR A 113 19.66 12.26 -5.04
N VAL A 114 19.98 13.43 -4.49
CA VAL A 114 19.24 13.99 -3.34
C VAL A 114 17.75 14.10 -3.66
N GLU A 115 17.39 14.70 -4.79
CA GLU A 115 15.99 14.87 -5.23
C GLU A 115 15.25 13.52 -5.34
N GLU A 116 15.87 12.53 -5.99
CA GLU A 116 15.28 11.20 -6.14
C GLU A 116 15.09 10.53 -4.78
N SER A 117 16.09 10.60 -3.91
CA SER A 117 16.05 9.97 -2.59
C SER A 117 14.91 10.54 -1.73
N GLU A 118 14.74 11.86 -1.72
CA GLU A 118 13.70 12.55 -0.95
C GLU A 118 12.31 12.26 -1.51
N TYR A 119 12.15 12.34 -2.84
CA TYR A 119 10.86 12.14 -3.48
C TYR A 119 10.38 10.69 -3.39
N VAL A 120 11.27 9.73 -3.67
CA VAL A 120 10.93 8.30 -3.59
C VAL A 120 10.64 7.92 -2.13
N ALA A 121 11.43 8.39 -1.16
CA ALA A 121 11.15 8.18 0.26
C ALA A 121 9.77 8.74 0.67
N LYS A 122 9.42 9.94 0.21
CA LYS A 122 8.09 10.52 0.40
C LYS A 122 7.00 9.61 -0.17
N CYS A 123 7.14 9.12 -1.40
CA CYS A 123 6.13 8.23 -2.02
C CYS A 123 5.95 6.92 -1.24
N LEU A 124 7.04 6.33 -0.73
CA LEU A 124 7.00 5.11 0.07
C LEU A 124 6.23 5.35 1.38
N VAL A 125 6.61 6.39 2.13
CA VAL A 125 5.98 6.73 3.41
C VAL A 125 4.52 7.15 3.23
N GLU A 126 4.20 7.89 2.17
CA GLU A 126 2.80 8.27 1.85
C GLU A 126 1.93 7.04 1.53
N SER A 127 2.51 6.03 0.88
CA SER A 127 1.82 4.75 0.64
C SER A 127 1.51 4.04 1.95
N ASP A 128 2.47 4.01 2.89
CA ASP A 128 2.25 3.46 4.22
C ASP A 128 1.26 4.29 5.04
N LEU A 129 1.35 5.62 5.04
CA LEU A 129 0.36 6.49 5.69
C LEU A 129 -1.06 6.19 5.21
N CYS A 130 -1.24 5.92 3.92
CA CYS A 130 -2.53 5.66 3.30
C CYS A 130 -3.02 4.20 3.45
N GLY A 131 -2.25 3.28 4.05
CA GLY A 131 -2.63 1.87 4.20
C GLY A 131 -2.38 0.99 2.98
N HIS A 132 -1.45 1.39 2.12
CA HIS A 132 -1.03 0.64 0.95
C HIS A 132 0.39 0.11 1.12
N GLU A 133 0.61 -0.66 2.20
CA GLU A 133 1.95 -1.08 2.65
C GLU A 133 2.72 -1.88 1.58
N THR A 134 2.00 -2.55 0.66
CA THR A 134 2.59 -3.29 -0.44
C THR A 134 3.33 -2.41 -1.47
N HIS A 135 3.13 -1.09 -1.42
CA HIS A 135 3.79 -0.07 -2.24
C HIS A 135 4.58 0.94 -1.40
N GLY A 136 4.65 0.74 -0.07
CA GLY A 136 5.43 1.56 0.86
C GLY A 136 6.79 0.96 1.18
N LEU A 137 7.27 1.15 2.41
CA LEU A 137 8.62 0.81 2.85
C LEU A 137 9.02 -0.66 2.64
N MET A 138 8.05 -1.57 2.52
CA MET A 138 8.30 -2.96 2.09
C MET A 138 9.07 -3.05 0.75
N ARG A 139 9.03 -2.01 -0.09
CA ARG A 139 9.75 -1.94 -1.36
C ARG A 139 11.14 -1.32 -1.26
N LEU A 140 11.48 -0.69 -0.13
CA LEU A 140 12.71 0.10 0.01
C LEU A 140 13.97 -0.71 -0.32
N ASN A 141 14.13 -1.89 0.30
CA ASN A 141 15.28 -2.74 0.05
C ASN A 141 15.34 -3.29 -1.38
N GLN A 142 14.18 -3.51 -2.00
CA GLN A 142 14.12 -3.86 -3.42
C GLN A 142 14.68 -2.71 -4.27
N TYR A 143 14.33 -1.45 -3.97
CA TYR A 143 14.82 -0.29 -4.71
C TYR A 143 16.31 -0.04 -4.47
N VAL A 144 16.78 -0.13 -3.23
CA VAL A 144 18.21 -0.09 -2.89
C VAL A 144 18.98 -1.12 -3.71
N LYS A 145 18.49 -2.36 -3.78
CA LYS A 145 19.12 -3.42 -4.58
C LYS A 145 19.14 -3.08 -6.07
N LEU A 146 18.01 -2.68 -6.64
CA LEU A 146 17.92 -2.35 -8.08
C LEU A 146 18.81 -1.15 -8.46
N LEU A 147 18.97 -0.20 -7.55
CA LEU A 147 19.84 0.96 -7.72
C LEU A 147 21.32 0.55 -7.70
N ARG A 148 21.74 -0.26 -6.72
CA ARG A 148 23.12 -0.79 -6.64
C ARG A 148 23.46 -1.72 -7.82
N GLU A 149 22.49 -2.44 -8.35
CA GLU A 149 22.64 -3.26 -9.56
C GLU A 149 22.60 -2.43 -10.87
N GLY A 150 22.37 -1.11 -10.79
CA GLY A 150 22.26 -0.23 -11.96
C GLY A 150 21.05 -0.51 -12.84
N LYS A 151 20.02 -1.20 -12.32
CA LYS A 151 18.73 -1.46 -13.00
C LYS A 151 17.77 -0.27 -12.86
N VAL A 152 17.87 0.45 -11.74
CA VAL A 152 17.38 1.83 -11.65
C VAL A 152 18.54 2.75 -11.99
N LYS A 153 18.38 3.58 -13.02
CA LYS A 153 19.38 4.56 -13.47
C LYS A 153 19.20 5.86 -12.69
N SER A 154 20.01 6.04 -11.66
CA SER A 154 20.09 7.29 -10.89
C SER A 154 20.36 8.49 -11.79
N GLY A 155 19.66 9.60 -11.55
CA GLY A 155 19.80 10.83 -12.32
C GLY A 155 19.21 10.78 -13.73
N ALA A 156 18.53 9.69 -14.11
CA ALA A 156 17.80 9.63 -15.36
C ALA A 156 16.63 10.61 -15.34
N LYS A 157 16.63 11.56 -16.26
CA LYS A 157 15.56 12.55 -16.41
C LYS A 157 14.58 12.10 -17.48
N PRO A 158 13.27 12.03 -17.19
CA PRO A 158 12.26 11.75 -18.21
C PRO A 158 12.37 12.74 -19.38
N ARG A 159 12.37 12.21 -20.61
CA ARG A 159 12.55 13.00 -21.83
C ARG A 159 11.35 12.84 -22.75
N VAL A 160 10.81 13.96 -23.22
CA VAL A 160 9.76 13.95 -24.25
C VAL A 160 10.37 13.53 -25.59
N VAL A 161 9.84 12.47 -26.19
CA VAL A 161 10.31 11.92 -27.49
C VAL A 161 9.32 12.18 -28.63
N ARG A 162 8.07 12.47 -28.30
CA ARG A 162 7.03 12.89 -29.25
C ARG A 162 6.06 13.81 -28.53
N GLU A 163 5.60 14.85 -29.22
CA GLU A 163 4.73 15.86 -28.61
C GLU A 163 3.71 16.40 -29.61
N THR A 164 2.50 16.65 -29.10
CA THR A 164 1.45 17.45 -29.75
C THR A 164 0.89 18.44 -28.71
N PRO A 165 -0.04 19.35 -29.06
CA PRO A 165 -0.63 20.25 -28.07
C PRO A 165 -1.25 19.53 -26.86
N SER A 166 -1.97 18.42 -27.07
CA SER A 166 -2.66 17.69 -26.01
C SER A 166 -2.00 16.37 -25.60
N THR A 167 -0.95 15.91 -26.30
CA THR A 167 -0.30 14.62 -25.99
C THR A 167 1.22 14.69 -25.94
N ALA A 168 1.84 13.79 -25.18
CA ALA A 168 3.29 13.53 -25.23
C ALA A 168 3.63 12.06 -25.00
N VAL A 169 4.75 11.61 -25.56
CA VAL A 169 5.39 10.34 -25.23
C VAL A 169 6.69 10.63 -24.49
N VAL A 170 6.89 9.96 -23.36
CA VAL A 170 8.00 10.20 -22.42
C VAL A 170 8.85 8.94 -22.28
N ASP A 171 10.14 9.05 -22.58
CA ASP A 171 11.14 8.02 -22.27
C ASP A 171 11.67 8.27 -20.85
N GLY A 172 11.41 7.34 -19.92
CA GLY A 172 11.80 7.43 -18.52
C GLY A 172 13.28 7.13 -18.25
N GLY A 173 14.05 6.70 -19.26
CA GLY A 173 15.49 6.47 -19.13
C GLY A 173 15.90 5.40 -18.11
N TRP A 174 14.99 4.50 -17.76
CA TRP A 174 15.09 3.50 -16.70
C TRP A 174 15.37 4.08 -15.30
N GLY A 175 14.95 5.32 -15.06
CA GLY A 175 14.95 5.94 -13.74
C GLY A 175 13.89 5.36 -12.79
N PHE A 176 13.70 6.04 -11.66
CA PHE A 176 12.61 5.72 -10.73
C PHE A 176 11.24 5.98 -11.37
N GLY A 177 10.36 4.99 -11.33
CA GLY A 177 9.00 5.13 -11.86
C GLY A 177 8.20 6.23 -11.18
N GLN A 178 8.50 6.51 -9.91
CA GLN A 178 7.88 7.59 -9.15
C GLN A 178 8.16 8.96 -9.77
N ILE A 179 9.39 9.17 -10.25
CA ILE A 179 9.82 10.42 -10.90
C ILE A 179 9.19 10.52 -12.27
N THR A 180 9.25 9.45 -13.07
CA THR A 180 8.61 9.42 -14.40
C THR A 180 7.12 9.70 -14.29
N ALA A 181 6.40 9.06 -13.36
CA ALA A 181 4.96 9.24 -13.20
C ALA A 181 4.59 10.67 -12.73
N ARG A 182 5.37 11.25 -11.80
CA ARG A 182 5.23 12.64 -11.37
C ARG A 182 5.37 13.60 -12.54
N ASP A 183 6.47 13.49 -13.29
CA ASP A 183 6.81 14.41 -14.37
C ASP A 183 5.83 14.26 -15.54
N SER A 184 5.42 13.02 -15.84
CA SER A 184 4.34 12.72 -16.79
C SER A 184 3.01 13.36 -16.41
N MET A 185 2.60 13.32 -15.13
CA MET A 185 1.38 13.99 -14.70
C MET A 185 1.52 15.52 -14.75
N ASN A 186 2.65 16.08 -14.32
CA ASN A 186 2.90 17.53 -14.42
C ASN A 186 2.87 18.03 -15.87
N LEU A 187 3.40 17.25 -16.81
CA LEU A 187 3.32 17.55 -18.23
C LEU A 187 1.88 17.45 -18.75
N ALA A 188 1.13 16.42 -18.34
CA ALA A 188 -0.31 16.31 -18.66
C ALA A 188 -1.10 17.53 -18.17
N ILE A 189 -0.89 17.96 -16.91
CA ILE A 189 -1.53 19.14 -16.32
C ILE A 189 -1.19 20.40 -17.11
N SER A 190 0.09 20.57 -17.46
CA SER A 190 0.55 21.74 -18.23
C SER A 190 -0.12 21.80 -19.60
N LYS A 191 -0.26 20.66 -20.29
CA LYS A 191 -0.97 20.57 -21.58
C LYS A 191 -2.47 20.79 -21.44
N ALA A 192 -3.09 20.19 -20.42
CA ALA A 192 -4.51 20.35 -20.15
C ALA A 192 -4.89 21.81 -19.89
N ARG A 193 -4.00 22.58 -19.25
CA ARG A 193 -4.20 24.01 -19.03
C ARG A 193 -4.34 24.81 -20.32
N GLU A 194 -3.63 24.40 -21.38
CA GLU A 194 -3.60 25.11 -22.66
C GLU A 194 -4.76 24.70 -23.58
N VAL A 195 -5.07 23.40 -23.65
CA VAL A 195 -6.02 22.86 -24.65
C VAL A 195 -7.14 22.00 -24.06
N GLY A 196 -7.34 22.06 -22.75
CA GLY A 196 -8.42 21.41 -22.01
C GLY A 196 -8.18 19.95 -21.61
N VAL A 197 -7.30 19.25 -22.32
CA VAL A 197 -6.87 17.89 -21.98
C VAL A 197 -5.40 17.69 -22.29
N GLY A 198 -4.70 17.01 -21.38
CA GLY A 198 -3.33 16.60 -21.56
C GLY A 198 -3.18 15.12 -21.27
N ILE A 199 -2.53 14.38 -22.15
CA ILE A 199 -2.28 12.94 -21.99
C ILE A 199 -0.80 12.68 -22.21
N THR A 200 -0.17 11.92 -21.32
CA THR A 200 1.19 11.41 -21.57
C THR A 200 1.20 9.90 -21.52
N ALA A 201 2.00 9.29 -22.40
CA ALA A 201 2.36 7.88 -22.32
C ALA A 201 3.85 7.79 -21.98
N ALA A 202 4.23 6.98 -21.00
CA ALA A 202 5.62 6.82 -20.59
C ALA A 202 6.05 5.36 -20.57
N TYR A 203 7.30 5.11 -20.98
CA TYR A 203 7.92 3.78 -21.03
C TYR A 203 9.38 3.89 -20.54
N ASN A 204 10.09 2.76 -20.49
CA ASN A 204 11.45 2.68 -19.93
C ASN A 204 11.52 3.31 -18.53
N CYS A 205 10.62 2.93 -17.63
CA CYS A 205 10.66 3.36 -16.25
C CYS A 205 10.61 2.16 -15.32
N ASN A 206 11.05 2.31 -14.07
CA ASN A 206 10.89 1.26 -13.07
C ASN A 206 9.51 1.33 -12.41
N HIS A 207 9.26 0.45 -11.44
CA HIS A 207 7.99 0.40 -10.72
C HIS A 207 7.60 1.76 -10.09
N ALA A 208 6.41 2.25 -10.43
CA ALA A 208 5.92 3.57 -10.01
C ALA A 208 5.26 3.59 -8.62
N GLY A 209 5.07 2.48 -7.92
CA GLY A 209 4.44 2.52 -6.59
C GLY A 209 2.92 2.72 -6.68
N ARG A 210 2.37 3.47 -5.73
CA ARG A 210 0.92 3.73 -5.64
C ARG A 210 0.49 4.81 -6.63
N LEU A 211 -0.38 4.48 -7.59
CA LEU A 211 -0.80 5.41 -8.65
C LEU A 211 -1.58 6.62 -8.14
N GLY A 212 -2.32 6.45 -7.03
CA GLY A 212 -3.02 7.55 -6.35
C GLY A 212 -2.12 8.72 -5.92
N GLU A 213 -0.80 8.51 -5.83
CA GLU A 213 0.16 9.59 -5.55
C GLU A 213 0.30 10.57 -6.71
N TYR A 214 0.11 10.10 -7.95
CA TYR A 214 0.28 10.91 -9.15
C TYR A 214 -1.04 11.49 -9.64
N SER A 215 -2.12 10.70 -9.65
CA SER A 215 -3.44 11.21 -10.05
C SER A 215 -3.86 12.41 -9.19
N LYS A 216 -3.57 12.37 -7.88
CA LYS A 216 -3.93 13.46 -6.96
C LYS A 216 -3.17 14.77 -7.21
N ILE A 217 -2.05 14.78 -7.94
CA ILE A 217 -1.31 16.02 -8.29
C ILE A 217 -2.22 16.98 -9.06
N ALA A 218 -3.11 16.45 -9.90
CA ALA A 218 -4.07 17.25 -10.68
C ALA A 218 -5.08 18.02 -9.80
N LEU A 219 -5.33 17.57 -8.57
CA LEU A 219 -6.27 18.21 -7.66
C LEU A 219 -5.83 19.63 -7.27
N ASP A 220 -4.52 19.85 -7.13
CA ASP A 220 -3.94 21.16 -6.79
C ASP A 220 -4.10 22.19 -7.93
N HIS A 221 -4.62 21.77 -9.08
CA HIS A 221 -4.83 22.58 -10.27
C HIS A 221 -6.29 22.61 -10.74
N ASP A 222 -7.24 22.17 -9.92
CA ASP A 222 -8.65 22.06 -10.29
C ASP A 222 -8.88 21.21 -11.55
N MET A 223 -8.11 20.13 -11.68
CA MET A 223 -8.19 19.18 -12.78
C MET A 223 -8.53 17.78 -12.27
N ILE A 224 -9.13 16.97 -13.14
CA ILE A 224 -9.29 15.53 -12.91
C ILE A 224 -7.99 14.86 -13.37
N GLY A 225 -7.38 14.06 -12.49
CA GLY A 225 -6.18 13.29 -12.80
C GLY A 225 -6.49 11.81 -13.00
N ILE A 226 -5.97 11.22 -14.07
CA ILE A 226 -6.10 9.79 -14.36
C ILE A 226 -4.70 9.21 -14.57
N VAL A 227 -4.45 8.05 -13.97
CA VAL A 227 -3.21 7.29 -14.18
C VAL A 227 -3.57 5.83 -14.32
N ILE A 228 -3.10 5.20 -15.39
CA ILE A 228 -3.17 3.77 -15.60
C ILE A 228 -1.77 3.23 -15.88
N CYS A 229 -1.54 1.97 -15.55
CA CYS A 229 -0.24 1.33 -15.66
C CYS A 229 -0.42 -0.11 -16.10
N ASN A 230 0.45 -0.64 -16.96
CA ASN A 230 0.65 -2.08 -17.09
C ASN A 230 1.96 -2.49 -16.42
N ASP A 231 2.16 -3.79 -16.22
CA ASP A 231 3.43 -4.34 -15.73
C ASP A 231 3.52 -5.80 -16.17
N ARG A 232 4.60 -6.47 -15.77
CA ARG A 232 4.86 -7.87 -16.09
C ARG A 232 3.67 -8.78 -15.77
N PRO A 233 3.44 -9.81 -16.60
CA PRO A 233 2.31 -10.70 -16.42
C PRO A 233 2.28 -11.41 -15.07
N GLY A 234 1.11 -11.41 -14.43
CA GLY A 234 0.81 -12.13 -13.20
C GLY A 234 -0.68 -12.41 -12.99
N VAL A 235 -1.54 -11.95 -13.90
CA VAL A 235 -3.00 -12.09 -13.87
C VAL A 235 -3.45 -12.85 -15.11
N ALA A 236 -4.31 -13.84 -14.91
CA ALA A 236 -4.93 -14.57 -16.00
C ALA A 236 -6.17 -13.82 -16.51
N PRO A 237 -6.33 -13.65 -17.84
CA PRO A 237 -7.61 -13.23 -18.41
C PRO A 237 -8.73 -14.18 -17.98
N TYR A 238 -9.95 -13.68 -17.88
CA TYR A 238 -11.09 -14.52 -17.50
C TYR A 238 -11.25 -15.69 -18.48
N GLY A 239 -11.17 -16.92 -17.95
CA GLY A 239 -11.23 -18.16 -18.73
C GLY A 239 -9.88 -18.75 -19.14
N SER A 240 -8.76 -18.05 -18.86
CA SER A 240 -7.40 -18.57 -19.04
C SER A 240 -6.80 -19.02 -17.71
N ILE A 241 -5.78 -19.87 -17.78
CA ILE A 241 -4.90 -20.21 -16.64
C ILE A 241 -3.54 -19.54 -16.74
N ASP A 242 -3.21 -18.99 -17.92
CA ASP A 242 -1.91 -18.39 -18.17
C ASP A 242 -1.88 -16.94 -17.66
N PRO A 243 -0.85 -16.54 -16.90
CA PRO A 243 -0.67 -15.15 -16.51
C PRO A 243 -0.23 -14.34 -17.72
N LEU A 244 -1.17 -13.65 -18.36
CA LEU A 244 -0.93 -12.88 -19.59
C LEU A 244 -0.97 -11.37 -19.39
N MET A 245 -1.47 -10.88 -18.25
CA MET A 245 -1.60 -9.45 -17.98
C MET A 245 -0.99 -9.07 -16.65
N GLY A 246 -0.58 -7.80 -16.51
CA GLY A 246 -0.23 -7.25 -15.20
C GLY A 246 -1.45 -7.09 -14.30
N THR A 247 -1.23 -6.63 -13.06
CA THR A 247 -2.33 -6.21 -12.17
C THR A 247 -3.05 -4.94 -12.64
N ASN A 248 -2.51 -4.32 -13.69
CA ASN A 248 -3.05 -3.23 -14.50
C ASN A 248 -3.91 -2.22 -13.72
N PRO A 249 -3.31 -1.47 -12.78
CA PRO A 249 -4.06 -0.57 -11.93
C PRO A 249 -4.57 0.67 -12.66
N VAL A 250 -5.66 1.21 -12.13
CA VAL A 250 -6.25 2.50 -12.50
C VAL A 250 -6.42 3.37 -11.26
N SER A 251 -6.00 4.63 -11.39
CA SER A 251 -6.30 5.68 -10.43
C SER A 251 -6.96 6.87 -11.09
N ILE A 252 -7.99 7.40 -10.44
CA ILE A 252 -8.74 8.59 -10.85
C ILE A 252 -8.93 9.49 -9.63
N ALA A 253 -8.44 10.72 -9.71
CA ALA A 253 -8.60 11.74 -8.69
C ALA A 253 -9.54 12.84 -9.19
N ILE A 254 -10.60 13.13 -8.43
CA ILE A 254 -11.64 14.08 -8.79
C ILE A 254 -11.76 15.13 -7.68
N PRO A 255 -11.62 16.44 -7.99
CA PRO A 255 -11.75 17.48 -6.99
C PRO A 255 -13.19 17.63 -6.52
N ALA A 256 -13.33 17.99 -5.25
CA ALA A 256 -14.58 18.33 -4.59
C ALA A 256 -14.48 19.75 -4.01
N GLY A 257 -15.59 20.31 -3.55
CA GLY A 257 -15.62 21.65 -2.95
C GLY A 257 -15.34 21.57 -1.46
N ARG A 258 -16.41 21.48 -0.67
CA ARG A 258 -16.31 21.34 0.79
C ARG A 258 -16.05 19.92 1.25
N MET A 259 -16.37 18.92 0.41
CA MET A 259 -16.14 17.52 0.73
C MET A 259 -14.70 17.11 0.38
N ARG A 260 -14.27 15.96 0.90
CA ARG A 260 -13.00 15.36 0.50
C ARG A 260 -13.03 14.99 -0.99
N PRO A 261 -11.90 15.12 -1.71
CA PRO A 261 -11.82 14.67 -3.09
C PRO A 261 -11.98 13.15 -3.17
N ILE A 262 -12.53 12.68 -4.29
CA ILE A 262 -12.64 11.26 -4.60
C ILE A 262 -11.31 10.82 -5.21
N ILE A 263 -10.70 9.77 -4.64
CA ILE A 263 -9.48 9.18 -5.19
C ILE A 263 -9.72 7.67 -5.32
N LEU A 264 -10.11 7.23 -6.51
CA LEU A 264 -10.10 5.82 -6.86
C LEU A 264 -8.65 5.39 -7.12
N ASP A 265 -8.22 4.29 -6.53
CA ASP A 265 -6.91 3.68 -6.80
C ASP A 265 -7.02 2.18 -6.54
N MET A 266 -7.02 1.39 -7.61
CA MET A 266 -7.28 -0.05 -7.55
C MET A 266 -6.53 -0.81 -8.64
N ALA A 267 -6.10 -2.03 -8.32
CA ALA A 267 -5.73 -3.03 -9.31
C ALA A 267 -6.97 -3.54 -10.05
N THR A 268 -6.78 -4.10 -11.25
CA THR A 268 -7.82 -4.85 -11.97
C THR A 268 -7.84 -6.33 -11.61
N SER A 269 -6.85 -6.80 -10.86
CA SER A 269 -6.92 -8.06 -10.11
C SER A 269 -7.74 -7.92 -8.84
N VAL A 270 -8.33 -9.02 -8.37
CA VAL A 270 -9.12 -9.08 -7.13
C VAL A 270 -8.29 -8.72 -5.89
N VAL A 271 -6.97 -8.90 -5.96
CA VAL A 271 -6.00 -8.55 -4.94
C VAL A 271 -4.67 -8.15 -5.59
N SER A 272 -3.85 -7.34 -4.92
CA SER A 272 -2.47 -7.10 -5.36
C SER A 272 -1.57 -8.33 -5.12
N GLY A 273 -0.63 -8.60 -6.02
CA GLY A 273 0.38 -9.64 -5.81
C GLY A 273 1.23 -9.41 -4.56
N GLY A 274 1.40 -8.14 -4.15
CA GLY A 274 2.07 -7.79 -2.90
C GLY A 274 1.36 -8.31 -1.65
N ARG A 275 0.02 -8.36 -1.63
CA ARG A 275 -0.74 -8.94 -0.52
C ARG A 275 -0.58 -10.46 -0.45
N VAL A 276 -0.55 -11.15 -1.59
CA VAL A 276 -0.26 -12.59 -1.65
C VAL A 276 1.16 -12.88 -1.16
N ARG A 277 2.14 -12.06 -1.57
CA ARG A 277 3.52 -12.15 -1.07
C ARG A 277 3.62 -11.93 0.43
N LEU A 278 2.85 -10.97 0.98
CA LEU A 278 2.81 -10.71 2.41
C LEU A 278 2.21 -11.90 3.18
N ALA A 279 1.09 -12.47 2.72
CA ALA A 279 0.51 -13.67 3.31
C ALA A 279 1.51 -14.84 3.31
N ARG A 280 2.25 -15.04 2.21
CA ARG A 280 3.33 -16.04 2.14
C ARG A 280 4.43 -15.78 3.17
N LEU A 281 4.87 -14.53 3.34
CA LEU A 281 5.90 -14.17 4.32
C LEU A 281 5.46 -14.45 5.76
N ARG A 282 4.16 -14.36 6.03
CA ARG A 282 3.53 -14.64 7.33
C ARG A 282 3.12 -16.10 7.52
N GLY A 283 3.24 -16.94 6.48
CA GLY A 283 2.75 -18.31 6.53
C GLY A 283 1.23 -18.42 6.61
N GLU A 284 0.51 -17.40 6.16
CA GLU A 284 -0.96 -17.32 6.19
C GLU A 284 -1.58 -17.89 4.90
N LYS A 285 -2.77 -18.48 5.02
CA LYS A 285 -3.61 -18.80 3.86
C LYS A 285 -4.27 -17.54 3.31
N ILE A 286 -4.56 -17.54 2.01
CA ILE A 286 -5.31 -16.46 1.34
C ILE A 286 -6.75 -16.90 1.01
N PRO A 287 -7.71 -15.97 0.88
CA PRO A 287 -9.08 -16.30 0.50
C PRO A 287 -9.18 -17.02 -0.84
N LEU A 288 -10.15 -17.93 -0.96
CA LEU A 288 -10.51 -18.54 -2.24
C LEU A 288 -10.92 -17.47 -3.26
N GLY A 289 -10.56 -17.69 -4.52
CA GLY A 289 -10.86 -16.79 -5.63
C GLY A 289 -9.83 -15.67 -5.82
N TRP A 290 -8.76 -15.62 -5.01
CA TRP A 290 -7.64 -14.70 -5.25
C TRP A 290 -6.69 -15.18 -6.35
N ILE A 291 -6.36 -16.47 -6.32
CA ILE A 291 -5.42 -17.10 -7.24
C ILE A 291 -5.93 -18.44 -7.75
N ILE A 292 -5.33 -18.88 -8.84
CA ILE A 292 -5.31 -20.26 -9.32
C ILE A 292 -3.88 -20.79 -9.30
N ASP A 293 -3.73 -22.10 -9.10
CA ASP A 293 -2.45 -22.79 -9.20
C ASP A 293 -2.01 -22.99 -10.65
N LYS A 294 -0.86 -23.64 -10.85
CA LYS A 294 -0.29 -23.95 -12.17
C LYS A 294 -1.18 -24.83 -13.06
N ASP A 295 -2.14 -25.54 -12.48
CA ASP A 295 -3.07 -26.44 -13.18
C ASP A 295 -4.46 -25.78 -13.34
N GLY A 296 -4.60 -24.51 -12.97
CA GLY A 296 -5.84 -23.73 -13.09
C GLY A 296 -6.83 -23.93 -11.96
N LYS A 297 -6.47 -24.62 -10.86
CA LYS A 297 -7.39 -24.88 -9.75
C LYS A 297 -7.38 -23.73 -8.75
N PRO A 298 -8.54 -23.32 -8.19
CA PRO A 298 -8.57 -22.32 -7.12
C PRO A 298 -7.70 -22.73 -5.94
N SER A 299 -6.84 -21.83 -5.47
CA SER A 299 -5.95 -22.11 -4.33
C SER A 299 -6.06 -21.06 -3.22
N THR A 300 -5.80 -21.52 -2.00
CA THR A 300 -5.64 -20.70 -0.79
C THR A 300 -4.18 -20.64 -0.31
N ASP A 301 -3.27 -21.38 -0.96
CA ASP A 301 -1.86 -21.38 -0.61
C ASP A 301 -1.12 -20.31 -1.42
N PRO A 302 -0.59 -19.25 -0.80
CA PRO A 302 0.12 -18.20 -1.53
C PRO A 302 1.41 -18.68 -2.20
N ALA A 303 1.91 -19.88 -1.88
CA ALA A 303 3.03 -20.51 -2.58
C ALA A 303 2.68 -20.93 -4.02
N ASP A 304 1.40 -21.19 -4.31
CA ASP A 304 0.93 -21.60 -5.64
C ASP A 304 0.97 -20.47 -6.67
N LEU A 305 1.12 -19.21 -6.24
CA LEU A 305 1.32 -18.08 -7.16
C LEU A 305 2.78 -17.98 -7.65
N HIS A 306 3.76 -18.31 -6.80
CA HIS A 306 5.18 -18.01 -7.04
C HIS A 306 6.09 -19.23 -6.79
N GLY A 307 6.71 -19.74 -7.86
CA GLY A 307 7.75 -20.77 -7.81
C GLY A 307 9.17 -20.22 -7.66
N PRO A 308 10.20 -21.09 -7.72
CA PRO A 308 11.61 -20.71 -7.57
C PRO A 308 12.11 -19.74 -8.65
N THR A 309 11.52 -19.79 -9.84
CA THR A 309 11.98 -19.07 -11.04
C THR A 309 11.01 -18.01 -11.54
N GLY A 310 9.85 -17.81 -10.87
CA GLY A 310 8.86 -16.83 -11.32
C GLY A 310 7.44 -17.12 -10.88
N VAL A 311 6.47 -16.51 -11.56
CA VAL A 311 5.05 -16.76 -11.39
C VAL A 311 4.73 -18.13 -12.00
N ILE A 312 4.07 -19.03 -11.25
CA ILE A 312 3.69 -20.38 -11.71
C ILE A 312 2.18 -20.60 -11.75
N GLY A 313 1.41 -19.86 -10.96
CA GLY A 313 -0.04 -19.79 -11.04
C GLY A 313 -0.48 -18.44 -11.61
N ALA A 314 -1.67 -17.97 -11.26
CA ALA A 314 -2.12 -16.63 -11.66
C ALA A 314 -3.05 -15.98 -10.65
N LEU A 315 -3.00 -14.66 -10.56
CA LEU A 315 -4.04 -13.84 -9.93
C LEU A 315 -5.29 -13.83 -10.82
N LEU A 316 -6.46 -13.66 -10.19
CA LEU A 316 -7.73 -13.53 -10.90
C LEU A 316 -8.21 -12.06 -10.99
N PRO A 317 -8.93 -11.69 -12.06
CA PRO A 317 -9.52 -10.36 -12.21
C PRO A 317 -10.70 -10.14 -11.25
N PHE A 318 -10.86 -8.91 -10.75
CA PHE A 318 -12.05 -8.59 -9.95
C PHE A 318 -13.32 -8.68 -10.83
N GLY A 319 -14.43 -9.15 -10.28
CA GLY A 319 -15.69 -9.21 -11.03
C GLY A 319 -15.63 -10.06 -12.31
N GLY A 320 -14.69 -11.02 -12.40
CA GLY A 320 -14.55 -11.94 -13.52
C GLY A 320 -14.26 -11.23 -14.84
N TYR A 321 -15.08 -11.51 -15.86
CA TYR A 321 -14.90 -10.97 -17.21
C TYR A 321 -14.87 -9.43 -17.28
N LYS A 322 -15.51 -8.72 -16.33
CA LYS A 322 -15.52 -7.25 -16.30
C LYS A 322 -14.15 -6.69 -15.90
N GLY A 323 -13.54 -7.19 -14.82
CA GLY A 323 -12.19 -6.79 -14.44
C GLY A 323 -11.16 -7.25 -15.48
N SER A 324 -11.37 -8.42 -16.09
CA SER A 324 -10.53 -8.88 -17.21
C SER A 324 -10.59 -7.92 -18.39
N GLY A 325 -11.79 -7.49 -18.80
CA GLY A 325 -11.95 -6.53 -19.90
C GLY A 325 -11.28 -5.19 -19.61
N LEU A 326 -11.39 -4.69 -18.37
CA LEU A 326 -10.70 -3.48 -17.94
C LEU A 326 -9.18 -3.65 -17.93
N ALA A 327 -8.67 -4.80 -17.46
CA ALA A 327 -7.25 -5.12 -17.45
C ALA A 327 -6.68 -5.14 -18.88
N ILE A 328 -7.37 -5.77 -19.83
CA ILE A 328 -6.95 -5.82 -21.25
C ILE A 328 -6.89 -4.40 -21.85
N ALA A 329 -7.90 -3.57 -21.58
CA ALA A 329 -7.91 -2.20 -22.06
C ALA A 329 -6.71 -1.39 -21.51
N ILE A 330 -6.42 -1.53 -20.21
CA ILE A 330 -5.26 -0.87 -19.58
C ILE A 330 -3.94 -1.40 -20.12
N GLU A 331 -3.82 -2.71 -20.38
CA GLU A 331 -2.63 -3.32 -20.98
C GLU A 331 -2.27 -2.63 -22.31
N ILE A 332 -3.26 -2.45 -23.17
CA ILE A 332 -3.09 -1.83 -24.49
C ILE A 332 -2.83 -0.33 -24.36
N LEU A 333 -3.58 0.37 -23.51
CA LEU A 333 -3.46 1.83 -23.35
C LEU A 333 -2.16 2.25 -22.66
N ALA A 334 -1.70 1.48 -21.67
CA ALA A 334 -0.49 1.82 -20.92
C ALA A 334 0.76 1.18 -21.54
N GLY A 335 0.70 -0.09 -21.94
CA GLY A 335 1.82 -0.83 -22.52
C GLY A 335 1.97 -0.61 -24.03
N GLY A 336 0.91 -0.92 -24.77
CA GLY A 336 0.89 -0.83 -26.23
C GLY A 336 1.11 0.60 -26.75
N LEU A 337 0.42 1.59 -26.17
CA LEU A 337 0.54 2.99 -26.62
C LEU A 337 1.87 3.65 -26.22
N SER A 338 2.43 3.31 -25.06
CA SER A 338 3.71 3.87 -24.61
C SER A 338 4.91 3.26 -25.32
N GLY A 339 4.76 2.04 -25.87
CA GLY A 339 5.85 1.25 -26.40
C GLY A 339 6.55 0.36 -25.36
N SER A 340 6.01 0.25 -24.14
CA SER A 340 6.56 -0.63 -23.11
C SER A 340 6.32 -2.12 -23.37
N GLY A 341 5.38 -2.43 -24.29
CA GLY A 341 4.97 -3.79 -24.65
C GLY A 341 3.72 -4.23 -23.89
N CYS A 342 3.07 -5.28 -24.40
CA CYS A 342 1.93 -5.94 -23.78
C CYS A 342 2.32 -7.37 -23.39
N SER A 343 1.75 -7.88 -22.29
CA SER A 343 1.95 -9.28 -21.89
C SER A 343 3.44 -9.65 -21.77
N HIS A 344 3.88 -10.75 -22.39
CA HIS A 344 5.28 -11.21 -22.35
C HIS A 344 6.29 -10.31 -23.07
N GLU A 345 5.82 -9.37 -23.90
CA GLU A 345 6.70 -8.35 -24.52
C GLU A 345 7.03 -7.20 -23.55
N THR A 346 6.35 -7.13 -22.41
CA THR A 346 6.51 -6.05 -21.43
C THR A 346 7.91 -6.06 -20.80
N VAL A 347 8.75 -5.11 -21.18
CA VAL A 347 10.13 -5.00 -20.66
C VAL A 347 10.14 -4.35 -19.27
N GLY A 348 9.23 -3.40 -19.06
CA GLY A 348 8.97 -2.72 -17.79
C GLY A 348 7.58 -2.08 -17.79
N PRO A 349 7.21 -1.37 -16.72
CA PRO A 349 5.94 -0.67 -16.65
C PRO A 349 5.78 0.38 -17.76
N GLY A 350 4.66 0.30 -18.46
CA GLY A 350 4.11 1.39 -19.26
C GLY A 350 3.11 2.19 -18.43
N LEU A 351 3.15 3.51 -18.54
CA LEU A 351 2.23 4.43 -17.87
C LEU A 351 1.44 5.23 -18.89
N LEU A 352 0.18 5.50 -18.60
CA LEU A 352 -0.57 6.56 -19.25
C LEU A 352 -1.15 7.48 -18.17
N THR A 353 -0.80 8.76 -18.25
CA THR A 353 -1.34 9.82 -17.38
C THR A 353 -2.25 10.73 -18.20
N ALA A 354 -3.33 11.21 -17.60
CA ALA A 354 -4.17 12.24 -18.20
C ALA A 354 -4.60 13.27 -17.15
N ALA A 355 -4.70 14.52 -17.60
CA ALA A 355 -5.30 15.61 -16.86
C ALA A 355 -6.42 16.21 -17.70
N LEU A 356 -7.57 16.45 -17.08
CA LEU A 356 -8.72 17.10 -17.72
C LEU A 356 -8.99 18.42 -16.99
N ASP A 357 -8.90 19.53 -17.74
CA ASP A 357 -9.20 20.85 -17.20
C ASP A 357 -10.71 21.04 -17.10
N ILE A 358 -11.20 21.13 -15.87
CA ILE A 358 -12.64 21.27 -15.61
C ILE A 358 -13.19 22.53 -16.27
N ARG A 359 -12.41 23.61 -16.34
CA ARG A 359 -12.81 24.91 -16.90
C ARG A 359 -13.17 24.81 -18.38
N SER A 360 -12.61 23.83 -19.10
CA SER A 360 -12.94 23.58 -20.50
C SER A 360 -14.32 22.96 -20.72
N PHE A 361 -14.97 22.48 -19.66
CA PHE A 361 -16.30 21.86 -19.72
C PHE A 361 -17.35 22.68 -18.96
N THR A 362 -17.00 23.21 -17.79
CA THR A 362 -17.93 23.91 -16.89
C THR A 362 -17.17 24.76 -15.87
N PRO A 363 -17.77 25.81 -15.26
CA PRO A 363 -17.12 26.52 -14.17
C PRO A 363 -16.73 25.59 -13.02
N VAL A 364 -15.50 25.71 -12.51
CA VAL A 364 -14.90 24.81 -11.51
C VAL A 364 -15.78 24.69 -10.26
N GLU A 365 -16.27 25.81 -9.73
CA GLU A 365 -17.11 25.79 -8.53
C GLU A 365 -18.44 25.06 -8.76
N VAL A 366 -19.04 25.21 -9.94
CA VAL A 366 -20.27 24.49 -10.31
C VAL A 366 -20.01 22.99 -10.39
N PHE A 367 -18.86 22.57 -10.90
CA PHE A 367 -18.46 21.16 -10.91
C PHE A 367 -18.28 20.63 -9.49
N LYS A 368 -17.48 21.33 -8.66
CA LYS A 368 -17.19 20.93 -7.28
C LYS A 368 -18.45 20.83 -6.42
N GLU A 369 -19.38 21.78 -6.56
CA GLU A 369 -20.69 21.71 -5.90
C GLU A 369 -21.53 20.50 -6.33
N ARG A 370 -21.49 20.13 -7.62
CA ARG A 370 -22.19 18.93 -8.11
C ARG A 370 -21.58 17.67 -7.52
N VAL A 371 -20.25 17.60 -7.44
CA VAL A 371 -19.53 16.50 -6.80
C VAL A 371 -19.88 16.43 -5.31
N ASP A 372 -19.89 17.55 -4.60
CA ASP A 372 -20.27 17.61 -3.18
C ASP A 372 -21.70 17.09 -2.96
N ARG A 373 -22.67 17.55 -3.77
CA ARG A 373 -24.06 17.07 -3.69
C ARG A 373 -24.17 15.56 -3.94
N PHE A 374 -23.37 15.03 -4.87
CA PHE A 374 -23.34 13.60 -5.15
C PHE A 374 -22.73 12.79 -3.99
N ILE A 375 -21.62 13.27 -3.42
CA ILE A 375 -20.99 12.67 -2.23
C ILE A 375 -21.98 12.65 -1.07
N GLU A 376 -22.71 13.75 -0.84
CA GLU A 376 -23.73 13.80 0.21
C GLU A 376 -24.88 12.84 -0.02
N ALA A 377 -25.40 12.75 -1.25
CA ALA A 377 -26.44 11.80 -1.59
C ALA A 377 -26.00 10.36 -1.27
N ILE A 378 -24.76 10.00 -1.59
CA ILE A 378 -24.17 8.69 -1.25
C ILE A 378 -24.10 8.52 0.28
N LYS A 379 -23.52 9.48 1.00
CA LYS A 379 -23.36 9.45 2.46
C LYS A 379 -24.70 9.34 3.21
N ASN A 380 -25.73 10.02 2.71
CA ASN A 380 -27.06 10.07 3.31
C ASN A 380 -27.96 8.92 2.88
N SER A 381 -27.57 8.12 1.89
CA SER A 381 -28.33 6.96 1.46
C SER A 381 -28.51 5.92 2.58
N ARG A 382 -29.54 5.08 2.45
CA ARG A 382 -29.82 3.99 3.39
C ARG A 382 -28.67 2.98 3.38
N LYS A 383 -28.22 2.59 4.57
CA LYS A 383 -27.14 1.62 4.74
C LYS A 383 -27.70 0.21 4.70
N ALA A 384 -26.99 -0.71 4.07
CA ALA A 384 -27.33 -2.12 4.13
C ALA A 384 -27.10 -2.68 5.55
N PRO A 385 -27.78 -3.77 5.95
CA PRO A 385 -27.52 -4.42 7.23
C PRO A 385 -26.02 -4.70 7.46
N GLY A 386 -25.52 -4.37 8.65
CA GLY A 386 -24.10 -4.52 9.01
C GLY A 386 -23.20 -3.33 8.67
N PHE A 387 -23.68 -2.33 7.90
CA PHE A 387 -22.89 -1.14 7.55
C PHE A 387 -23.27 0.06 8.42
N LYS A 388 -22.27 0.67 9.08
CA LYS A 388 -22.44 1.89 9.90
C LYS A 388 -22.34 3.17 9.09
N GLU A 389 -21.55 3.15 8.03
CA GLU A 389 -21.36 4.28 7.12
C GLU A 389 -21.06 3.77 5.70
N ILE A 390 -21.22 4.64 4.71
CA ILE A 390 -20.81 4.40 3.33
C ILE A 390 -19.57 5.23 3.07
N LEU A 391 -18.50 4.61 2.56
CA LEU A 391 -17.24 5.28 2.27
C LEU A 391 -17.12 5.59 0.78
N LEU A 392 -16.55 6.74 0.46
CA LEU A 392 -16.21 7.11 -0.91
C LEU A 392 -14.82 6.57 -1.27
N PRO A 393 -14.52 6.37 -2.57
CA PRO A 393 -13.16 6.02 -3.00
C PRO A 393 -12.12 7.01 -2.46
N GLY A 394 -11.09 6.47 -1.81
CA GLY A 394 -10.01 7.24 -1.20
C GLY A 394 -10.25 7.68 0.25
N GLU A 395 -11.49 7.70 0.74
CA GLU A 395 -11.81 8.21 2.07
C GLU A 395 -11.17 7.39 3.19
N ARG A 396 -11.15 6.05 3.06
CA ARG A 396 -10.45 5.16 4.00
C ARG A 396 -8.96 5.51 4.08
N ALA A 397 -8.31 5.70 2.95
CA ALA A 397 -6.89 6.03 2.87
C ALA A 397 -6.59 7.41 3.45
N GLN A 398 -7.43 8.41 3.17
CA GLN A 398 -7.26 9.77 3.70
C GLN A 398 -7.43 9.83 5.22
N ARG A 399 -8.45 9.16 5.78
CA ARG A 399 -8.63 9.05 7.24
C ARG A 399 -7.47 8.32 7.91
N LEU A 400 -6.98 7.25 7.28
CA LEU A 400 -5.85 6.48 7.82
C LEU A 400 -4.56 7.29 7.78
N ARG A 401 -4.33 8.08 6.73
CA ARG A 401 -3.20 9.02 6.64
C ARG A 401 -3.21 10.02 7.78
N GLU A 402 -4.34 10.67 8.04
CA GLU A 402 -4.49 11.60 9.16
C GLU A 402 -4.21 10.95 10.52
N LYS A 403 -4.69 9.72 10.70
CA LYS A 403 -4.43 8.93 11.91
C LYS A 403 -2.94 8.62 12.06
N ARG A 404 -2.33 8.02 11.03
CA ARG A 404 -0.92 7.58 11.05
C ARG A 404 0.07 8.74 11.09
N LEU A 405 -0.30 9.93 10.61
CA LEU A 405 0.49 11.14 10.80
C LEU A 405 0.61 11.54 12.28
N ARG A 406 -0.46 11.35 13.08
CA ARG A 406 -0.46 11.68 14.51
C ARG A 406 0.07 10.55 15.38
N GLU A 407 -0.24 9.31 15.02
CA GLU A 407 -0.01 8.14 15.87
C GLU A 407 1.22 7.33 15.47
N GLY A 408 1.80 7.60 14.29
CA GLY A 408 2.87 6.82 13.68
C GLY A 408 2.36 5.72 12.74
N ILE A 409 3.30 5.13 12.02
CA ILE A 409 3.07 4.07 11.03
C ILE A 409 3.43 2.74 11.67
N PRO A 410 2.50 1.78 11.78
CA PRO A 410 2.83 0.42 12.16
C PRO A 410 3.57 -0.27 11.01
N LEU A 411 4.75 -0.82 11.28
CA LEU A 411 5.52 -1.61 10.32
C LEU A 411 5.57 -3.07 10.71
N ASP A 412 5.60 -3.93 9.70
CA ASP A 412 5.85 -5.36 9.89
C ASP A 412 7.27 -5.56 10.41
N GLU A 413 7.44 -6.38 11.45
CA GLU A 413 8.72 -6.59 12.14
C GLU A 413 9.83 -6.98 11.15
N LYS A 414 9.52 -7.92 10.25
CA LYS A 414 10.48 -8.43 9.27
C LYS A 414 10.88 -7.36 8.25
N VAL A 415 9.94 -6.49 7.87
CA VAL A 415 10.23 -5.34 7.00
C VAL A 415 11.17 -4.37 7.71
N TRP A 416 10.94 -4.09 8.98
CA TRP A 416 11.80 -3.21 9.76
C TRP A 416 13.20 -3.81 9.99
N GLU A 417 13.30 -5.10 10.35
CA GLU A 417 14.57 -5.82 10.48
C GLU A 417 15.39 -5.78 9.18
N ASP A 418 14.74 -6.01 8.04
CA ASP A 418 15.35 -5.95 6.72
C ASP A 418 15.90 -4.52 6.45
N ILE A 419 15.15 -3.47 6.80
CA ILE A 419 15.59 -2.07 6.66
C ILE A 419 16.78 -1.79 7.58
N GLU A 420 16.73 -2.20 8.85
CA GLU A 420 17.83 -2.01 9.80
C GLU A 420 19.10 -2.73 9.34
N LYS A 421 18.96 -3.92 8.77
CA LYS A 421 20.08 -4.66 8.19
C LYS A 421 20.73 -3.87 7.06
N THR A 422 19.94 -3.38 6.11
CA THR A 422 20.46 -2.56 5.01
C THR A 422 21.07 -1.25 5.50
N ALA A 423 20.53 -0.63 6.55
CA ALA A 423 21.12 0.54 7.18
C ALA A 423 22.50 0.26 7.78
N ARG A 424 22.66 -0.84 8.51
CA ARG A 424 23.98 -1.28 9.03
C ARG A 424 24.98 -1.54 7.90
N GLU A 425 24.55 -2.22 6.83
CA GLU A 425 25.40 -2.48 5.65
C GLU A 425 25.88 -1.19 4.96
N LEU A 426 25.10 -0.11 5.05
CA LEU A 426 25.42 1.21 4.47
C LEU A 426 26.02 2.20 5.50
N GLY A 427 26.32 1.73 6.71
CA GLY A 427 26.92 2.54 7.78
C GLY A 427 26.03 3.67 8.29
N ILE A 428 24.71 3.46 8.30
CA ILE A 428 23.72 4.41 8.84
C ILE A 428 23.35 3.96 10.25
N ASN A 429 23.50 4.85 11.22
CA ASN A 429 23.05 4.60 12.59
C ASN A 429 21.57 4.99 12.74
N LEU A 430 20.76 4.08 13.24
CA LEU A 430 19.32 4.26 13.47
C LEU A 430 18.95 4.35 14.97
N GLU A 431 19.95 4.31 15.86
CA GLU A 431 19.78 4.41 17.33
C GLU A 431 19.65 5.85 17.83
#